data_AF-A0AA35T2A3-F1
#
_entry.id   AF-A0AA35T2A3-F1
#
_cell.length_a   1.000
_cell.length_b   1.000
_cell.length_c   1.000
_cell.angle_alpha   90.00
_cell.angle_beta   90.00
_cell.angle_gamma   90.00
#
_symmetry.space_group_name_H-M   'P 1'
#
loop_
_entity.id
_entity.type
_entity.pdbx_description
1 polymer ?
#
loop_
_entity_poly.entity_id
_entity_poly.type
_entity_poly.pdbx_seq_one_letter_code
_entity_poly.pdbx_strand_id
1 'polypeptide(L)'
;MRYSRKGEKKTEELHEKLKTLGESELRSFSLDVPTGSVYQFEGEDFREKRKEIPGLYWIEPPKRERKANYAIDAYFREALRMSEPRAPKAPRPPKQPSVQDHQFYPPRLFELLDKEIYLFRKQIGYKVPLNPEAEDPEAYRKEEQEKIDSATPLTEEELAEKEKLLQEGFSDWSRRDFNQFVRLCGEYGRDDVDSICKEVEGKTEEEVRAYAKVFWERREELTDLDRVMAIIEKGEQKIQRRKDIKRALEAKMSRYRSPFHQLHIVYGTNKGKNYTEEEDRFLICMLHKLSFDRENVYDEIRTAIRNAPQFRFDWFIKSRTALELQRRCNTLITLIEKENQELEEEEKKQRKRGPKVKVTVTPQRVSTGQKRKAETGAESARGRGKKRKT
;
A
#
# COMPACT_ATOMS: atom_id res chain seq x y z
N MET A 1 14.95 52.06 31.54
CA MET A 1 13.79 52.31 32.43
C MET A 1 12.54 52.92 31.77
N ARG A 2 12.54 53.46 30.53
CA ARG A 2 11.30 54.04 29.93
C ARG A 2 10.34 53.03 29.29
N TYR A 3 10.76 51.79 29.05
CA TYR A 3 9.93 50.74 28.45
C TYR A 3 9.05 49.99 29.47
N SER A 4 9.51 49.79 30.71
CA SER A 4 8.70 49.15 31.77
C SER A 4 7.47 49.98 32.12
N ARG A 5 7.65 51.30 32.25
CA ARG A 5 6.56 52.25 32.57
C ARG A 5 5.43 52.30 31.53
N LYS A 6 5.72 51.97 30.26
CA LYS A 6 4.69 51.88 29.21
C LYS A 6 3.97 50.53 29.23
N GLY A 7 4.68 49.46 29.62
CA GLY A 7 4.09 48.15 29.85
C GLY A 7 3.14 48.16 31.05
N GLU A 8 3.59 48.71 32.16
CA GLU A 8 2.83 48.84 33.41
C GLU A 8 1.54 49.65 33.22
N LYS A 9 1.61 50.79 32.52
CA LYS A 9 0.41 51.58 32.17
C LYS A 9 -0.57 50.83 31.29
N LYS A 10 -0.09 50.08 30.29
CA LYS A 10 -0.98 49.28 29.43
C LYS A 10 -1.62 48.12 30.19
N THR A 11 -0.91 47.52 31.15
CA THR A 11 -1.48 46.47 31.99
C THR A 11 -2.50 47.03 32.97
N GLU A 12 -2.28 48.22 33.54
CA GLU A 12 -3.25 48.89 34.39
C GLU A 12 -4.52 49.28 33.62
N GLU A 13 -4.38 49.86 32.42
CA GLU A 13 -5.51 50.20 31.55
C GLU A 13 -6.33 48.96 31.13
N LEU A 14 -5.67 47.82 30.88
CA LEU A 14 -6.35 46.55 30.59
C LEU A 14 -7.08 46.00 31.81
N HIS A 15 -6.49 46.17 32.99
CA HIS A 15 -7.05 45.68 34.25
C HIS A 15 -8.26 46.51 34.71
N GLU A 16 -8.24 47.82 34.47
CA GLU A 16 -9.43 48.68 34.66
C GLU A 16 -10.56 48.30 33.70
N LYS A 17 -10.24 48.07 32.42
CA LYS A 17 -11.23 47.62 31.42
C LYS A 17 -11.87 46.28 31.76
N LEU A 18 -11.10 45.33 32.27
CA LEU A 18 -11.60 44.02 32.71
C LEU A 18 -12.48 44.12 33.96
N LYS A 19 -12.23 45.09 34.85
CA LYS A 19 -13.08 45.34 36.02
C LYS A 19 -14.39 46.04 35.68
N THR A 20 -14.42 46.85 34.62
CA THR A 20 -15.64 47.54 34.17
C THR A 20 -16.60 46.63 33.40
N LEU A 21 -16.12 45.53 32.83
CA LEU A 21 -16.96 44.55 32.12
C LEU A 21 -17.58 43.58 33.14
N GLY A 22 -18.90 43.63 33.31
CA GLY A 22 -19.64 42.76 34.23
C GLY A 22 -19.73 41.30 33.75
N GLU A 23 -20.11 40.38 34.64
CA GLU A 23 -20.21 38.93 34.37
C GLU A 23 -21.03 38.56 33.12
N SER A 24 -21.93 39.43 32.65
CA SER A 24 -22.71 39.24 31.42
C SER A 24 -21.88 39.40 30.14
N GLU A 25 -20.85 40.26 30.11
CA GLU A 25 -19.98 40.48 28.93
C GLU A 25 -18.79 39.52 28.89
N LEU A 26 -18.37 39.01 30.06
CA LEU A 26 -17.35 37.96 30.18
C LEU A 26 -17.84 36.61 29.62
N ARG A 27 -19.17 36.38 29.57
CA ARG A 27 -19.76 35.19 28.92
C ARG A 27 -19.77 35.27 27.40
N SER A 28 -19.74 36.47 26.82
CA SER A 28 -19.59 36.71 25.38
C SER A 28 -18.14 36.92 24.95
N PHE A 29 -17.18 36.80 25.86
CA PHE A 29 -15.75 36.95 25.58
C PHE A 29 -15.19 35.67 24.95
N SER A 30 -15.41 35.48 23.65
CA SER A 30 -14.58 34.60 22.83
C SER A 30 -13.34 35.38 22.41
N LEU A 31 -12.16 34.84 22.70
CA LEU A 31 -10.90 35.30 22.11
C LEU A 31 -11.02 35.19 20.58
N ASP A 32 -11.30 36.33 19.93
CA ASP A 32 -11.18 36.51 18.48
C ASP A 32 -9.73 36.23 18.09
N VAL A 33 -9.43 34.96 17.83
CA VAL A 33 -8.42 34.61 16.84
C VAL A 33 -9.06 35.03 15.53
N PRO A 34 -8.47 35.93 14.74
CA PRO A 34 -9.07 36.30 13.47
C PRO A 34 -9.05 35.04 12.61
N THR A 35 -10.19 34.38 12.49
CA THR A 35 -10.48 33.47 11.38
C THR A 35 -10.67 34.35 10.16
N GLY A 36 -9.59 34.99 9.72
CA GLY A 36 -9.49 35.54 8.38
C GLY A 36 -9.80 34.38 7.45
N SER A 37 -10.89 34.50 6.70
CA SER A 37 -11.24 33.49 5.74
C SER A 37 -10.01 33.25 4.85
N VAL A 38 -9.60 32.00 4.67
CA VAL A 38 -8.43 31.61 3.83
C VAL A 38 -8.54 32.14 2.39
N TYR A 39 -9.71 32.66 2.03
CA TYR A 39 -10.08 33.13 0.70
C TYR A 39 -10.07 34.66 0.56
N GLN A 40 -9.69 35.42 1.61
CA GLN A 40 -9.54 36.86 1.55
C GLN A 40 -8.06 37.25 1.60
N PHE A 41 -7.56 37.84 0.52
CA PHE A 41 -6.19 38.33 0.39
C PHE A 41 -6.24 39.78 -0.14
N GLU A 42 -5.51 40.70 0.50
CA GLU A 42 -5.51 42.15 0.17
C GLU A 42 -6.90 42.83 0.10
N GLY A 43 -7.89 42.31 0.84
CA GLY A 43 -9.24 42.91 0.89
C GLY A 43 -10.17 42.49 -0.25
N GLU A 44 -9.76 41.56 -1.12
CA GLU A 44 -10.62 40.92 -2.12
C GLU A 44 -10.95 39.47 -1.73
N ASP A 45 -12.18 39.03 -1.99
CA ASP A 45 -12.68 37.68 -1.71
C ASP A 45 -12.58 36.81 -2.99
N PHE A 46 -11.71 35.80 -2.97
CA PHE A 46 -11.35 35.01 -4.16
C PHE A 46 -12.30 33.84 -4.45
N ARG A 47 -13.41 33.70 -3.70
CA ARG A 47 -14.41 32.65 -3.92
C ARG A 47 -15.20 32.84 -5.21
N GLU A 48 -15.45 34.07 -5.64
CA GLU A 48 -16.26 34.36 -6.82
C GLU A 48 -15.42 34.33 -8.12
N LYS A 49 -14.15 34.74 -8.07
CA LYS A 49 -13.25 34.77 -9.25
C LYS A 49 -12.83 33.39 -9.77
N ARG A 50 -13.05 32.30 -9.01
CA ARG A 50 -12.77 30.92 -9.46
C ARG A 50 -13.80 30.39 -10.48
N LYS A 51 -14.90 31.12 -10.72
CA LYS A 51 -15.92 30.77 -11.71
C LYS A 51 -15.63 31.28 -13.13
N GLU A 52 -14.63 32.15 -13.32
CA GLU A 52 -14.38 32.83 -14.61
C GLU A 52 -12.96 32.58 -15.17
N ILE A 53 -12.48 31.34 -15.10
CA ILE A 53 -11.30 30.91 -15.90
C ILE A 53 -11.82 30.08 -17.09
N PRO A 54 -12.05 30.69 -18.27
CA PRO A 54 -12.40 29.95 -19.47
C PRO A 54 -11.12 29.29 -20.01
N GLY A 55 -10.90 28.02 -19.68
CA GLY A 55 -9.71 27.31 -20.17
C GLY A 55 -9.38 25.96 -19.52
N LEU A 56 -9.96 25.61 -18.36
CA LEU A 56 -9.92 24.23 -17.87
C LEU A 56 -11.10 23.45 -18.46
N TYR A 57 -10.99 23.08 -19.73
CA TYR A 57 -11.74 21.94 -20.24
C TYR A 57 -11.30 20.71 -19.46
N TRP A 58 -12.03 20.40 -18.40
CA TRP A 58 -11.97 19.12 -17.72
C TRP A 58 -12.43 18.07 -18.73
N ILE A 59 -11.48 17.42 -19.39
CA ILE A 59 -11.73 16.20 -20.16
C ILE A 59 -12.10 15.15 -19.11
N GLU A 60 -13.40 14.89 -18.96
CA GLU A 60 -13.88 13.77 -18.16
C GLU A 60 -13.13 12.51 -18.59
N PRO A 61 -12.39 11.84 -17.67
CA PRO A 61 -11.88 10.52 -17.96
C PRO A 61 -13.06 9.67 -18.40
N PRO A 62 -12.99 8.93 -19.52
CA PRO A 62 -14.09 8.11 -19.98
C PRO A 62 -14.58 7.26 -18.81
N LYS A 63 -15.87 7.37 -18.49
CA LYS A 63 -16.50 6.63 -17.39
C LYS A 63 -16.00 5.21 -17.48
N ARG A 64 -15.30 4.78 -16.44
CA ARG A 64 -14.79 3.41 -16.33
C ARG A 64 -16.02 2.52 -16.36
N GLU A 65 -16.32 1.94 -17.52
CA GLU A 65 -17.37 0.94 -17.65
C GLU A 65 -16.97 -0.23 -16.77
N ARG A 66 -17.56 -0.27 -15.56
CA ARG A 66 -17.60 -1.51 -14.80
C ARG A 66 -18.38 -2.47 -15.66
N LYS A 67 -17.76 -3.58 -16.06
CA LYS A 67 -18.47 -4.72 -16.66
C LYS A 67 -19.54 -5.13 -15.66
N ALA A 68 -20.77 -4.76 -15.95
CA ALA A 68 -21.86 -4.95 -15.02
C ALA A 68 -22.43 -6.34 -15.25
N ASN A 69 -22.13 -7.27 -14.35
CA ASN A 69 -22.93 -8.47 -14.16
C ASN A 69 -24.24 -8.03 -13.45
N TYR A 70 -25.10 -7.33 -14.19
CA TYR A 70 -26.16 -6.43 -13.70
C TYR A 70 -27.20 -7.11 -12.79
N ALA A 71 -27.45 -8.40 -12.96
CA ALA A 71 -28.53 -9.11 -12.27
C ALA A 71 -28.17 -9.42 -10.80
N ILE A 72 -27.00 -10.01 -10.57
CA ILE A 72 -26.57 -10.47 -9.24
C ILE A 72 -26.21 -9.28 -8.34
N ASP A 73 -25.56 -8.29 -8.94
CA ASP A 73 -25.09 -7.09 -8.24
C ASP A 73 -26.25 -6.17 -7.81
N ALA A 74 -27.37 -6.17 -8.56
CA ALA A 74 -28.61 -5.50 -8.18
C ALA A 74 -29.30 -6.20 -6.99
N TYR A 75 -29.34 -7.54 -6.97
CA TYR A 75 -29.88 -8.31 -5.85
C TYR A 75 -29.16 -7.99 -4.54
N PHE A 76 -27.82 -8.00 -4.54
CA PHE A 76 -27.02 -7.70 -3.35
C PHE A 76 -27.10 -6.24 -2.92
N ARG A 77 -27.11 -5.28 -3.86
CA ARG A 77 -27.33 -3.86 -3.52
C ARG A 77 -28.68 -3.64 -2.85
N GLU A 78 -29.74 -4.28 -3.32
CA GLU A 78 -31.07 -4.16 -2.74
C GLU A 78 -31.21 -4.93 -1.42
N ALA A 79 -30.47 -6.04 -1.24
CA ALA A 79 -30.44 -6.81 0.00
C ALA A 79 -29.60 -6.15 1.11
N LEU A 80 -28.49 -5.50 0.74
CA LEU A 80 -27.51 -4.90 1.65
C LEU A 80 -27.65 -3.38 1.79
N ARG A 81 -28.67 -2.75 1.19
CA ARG A 81 -29.01 -1.32 1.37
C ARG A 81 -29.31 -1.03 2.84
N MET A 82 -28.27 -0.63 3.58
CA MET A 82 -28.31 -0.32 5.01
C MET A 82 -27.98 1.16 5.32
N SER A 83 -27.55 1.97 4.35
CA SER A 83 -26.90 3.26 4.62
C SER A 83 -27.60 4.54 4.12
N GLU A 84 -28.83 4.51 3.61
CA GLU A 84 -29.54 5.76 3.25
C GLU A 84 -31.01 5.78 3.75
N PRO A 85 -31.47 6.90 4.35
CA PRO A 85 -32.86 7.07 4.75
C PRO A 85 -33.67 7.56 3.55
N ARG A 86 -33.98 6.69 2.58
CA ARG A 86 -34.92 7.01 1.49
C ARG A 86 -35.76 5.78 1.12
N ALA A 87 -37.07 5.99 1.20
CA ALA A 87 -38.18 5.07 0.90
C ALA A 87 -38.30 3.79 1.78
N PRO A 88 -39.53 3.37 2.13
CA PRO A 88 -39.77 2.09 2.79
C PRO A 88 -39.30 0.96 1.86
N LYS A 89 -38.54 0.01 2.42
CA LYS A 89 -38.00 -1.15 1.68
C LYS A 89 -39.13 -1.94 1.05
N ALA A 90 -38.92 -2.42 -0.17
CA ALA A 90 -39.87 -3.33 -0.80
C ALA A 90 -40.01 -4.59 0.07
N PRO A 91 -41.24 -5.06 0.34
CA PRO A 91 -41.49 -6.22 1.18
C PRO A 91 -40.86 -7.50 0.58
N ARG A 92 -40.25 -8.31 1.45
CA ARG A 92 -39.61 -9.59 1.11
C ARG A 92 -40.30 -10.75 1.86
N PRO A 93 -40.29 -11.97 1.31
CA PRO A 93 -40.84 -13.14 2.01
C PRO A 93 -40.12 -13.37 3.35
N PRO A 94 -40.83 -13.55 4.47
CA PRO A 94 -40.21 -13.68 5.79
C PRO A 94 -39.36 -14.96 5.96
N LYS A 95 -39.55 -15.97 5.11
CA LYS A 95 -38.82 -17.26 5.16
C LYS A 95 -37.68 -17.36 4.13
N GLN A 96 -37.32 -16.26 3.47
CA GLN A 96 -36.30 -16.31 2.43
C GLN A 96 -34.90 -16.51 3.04
N PRO A 97 -34.08 -17.45 2.52
CA PRO A 97 -32.70 -17.62 2.96
C PRO A 97 -31.88 -16.34 2.74
N SER A 98 -31.06 -15.97 3.73
CA SER A 98 -30.13 -14.84 3.62
C SER A 98 -28.86 -15.31 2.93
N VAL A 99 -28.74 -15.05 1.64
CA VAL A 99 -27.54 -15.33 0.84
C VAL A 99 -26.66 -14.09 0.77
N GLN A 100 -25.34 -14.27 0.87
CA GLN A 100 -24.35 -13.19 0.81
C GLN A 100 -23.38 -13.38 -0.36
N ASP A 101 -22.81 -12.29 -0.86
CA ASP A 101 -21.94 -12.27 -2.06
C ASP A 101 -20.69 -13.14 -1.89
N HIS A 102 -20.03 -13.04 -0.74
CA HIS A 102 -18.85 -13.84 -0.38
C HIS A 102 -19.13 -15.35 -0.20
N GLN A 103 -20.40 -15.79 -0.26
CA GLN A 103 -20.73 -17.21 -0.23
C GLN A 103 -20.78 -17.84 -1.63
N PHE A 104 -20.62 -17.04 -2.69
CA PHE A 104 -20.49 -17.48 -4.09
C PHE A 104 -21.57 -18.47 -4.56
N TYR A 105 -22.84 -18.23 -4.22
CA TYR A 105 -23.94 -19.02 -4.78
C TYR A 105 -24.04 -18.89 -6.31
N PRO A 106 -24.55 -19.90 -7.01
CA PRO A 106 -24.75 -19.82 -8.46
C PRO A 106 -25.75 -18.72 -8.87
N PRO A 107 -25.56 -18.04 -10.02
CA PRO A 107 -26.47 -17.01 -10.54
C PRO A 107 -27.94 -17.46 -10.60
N ARG A 108 -28.14 -18.73 -10.98
CA ARG A 108 -29.46 -19.36 -11.13
C ARG A 108 -30.28 -19.36 -9.83
N LEU A 109 -29.63 -19.44 -8.67
CA LEU A 109 -30.34 -19.38 -7.39
C LEU A 109 -31.04 -18.03 -7.21
N PHE A 110 -30.38 -16.94 -7.61
CA PHE A 110 -30.95 -15.60 -7.48
C PHE A 110 -32.18 -15.41 -8.37
N GLU A 111 -32.21 -16.00 -9.56
CA GLU A 111 -33.39 -15.99 -10.43
C GLU A 111 -34.61 -16.65 -9.76
N LEU A 112 -34.41 -17.80 -9.09
CA LEU A 112 -35.47 -18.50 -8.36
C LEU A 112 -35.92 -17.72 -7.12
N LEU A 113 -34.98 -17.11 -6.39
CA LEU A 113 -35.26 -16.24 -5.24
C LEU A 113 -36.03 -14.98 -5.65
N ASP A 114 -35.72 -14.40 -6.82
CA ASP A 114 -36.42 -13.24 -7.36
C ASP A 114 -37.86 -13.59 -7.75
N LYS A 115 -38.10 -14.75 -8.38
CA LYS A 115 -39.46 -15.26 -8.65
C LYS A 115 -40.30 -15.34 -7.37
N GLU A 116 -39.75 -15.84 -6.28
CA GLU A 116 -40.44 -15.90 -4.98
C GLU A 116 -40.73 -14.51 -4.41
N ILE A 117 -39.78 -13.57 -4.55
CA ILE A 117 -39.98 -12.18 -4.14
C ILE A 117 -41.12 -11.54 -4.94
N TYR A 118 -41.13 -11.70 -6.26
CA TYR A 118 -42.18 -11.17 -7.13
C TYR A 118 -43.55 -11.78 -6.81
N LEU A 119 -43.61 -13.10 -6.59
CA LEU A 119 -44.84 -13.78 -6.16
C LEU A 119 -45.35 -13.22 -4.83
N PHE A 120 -44.48 -13.08 -3.84
CA PHE A 120 -44.87 -12.55 -2.53
C PHE A 120 -45.38 -11.11 -2.64
N ARG A 121 -44.72 -10.27 -3.45
CA ARG A 121 -45.16 -8.90 -3.76
C ARG A 121 -46.54 -8.89 -4.45
N LYS A 122 -46.81 -9.85 -5.33
CA LYS A 122 -48.12 -10.03 -5.96
C LYS A 122 -49.20 -10.41 -4.94
N GLN A 123 -48.91 -11.34 -4.03
CA GLN A 123 -49.86 -11.82 -3.01
C GLN A 123 -50.29 -10.73 -2.03
N ILE A 124 -49.37 -9.84 -1.65
CA ILE A 124 -49.66 -8.71 -0.75
C ILE A 124 -50.20 -7.47 -1.50
N GLY A 125 -50.33 -7.52 -2.83
CA GLY A 125 -50.80 -6.39 -3.64
C GLY A 125 -49.83 -5.21 -3.70
N TYR A 126 -48.52 -5.46 -3.59
CA TYR A 126 -47.50 -4.40 -3.62
C TYR A 126 -47.47 -3.71 -4.99
N LYS A 127 -47.45 -2.38 -4.98
CA LYS A 127 -47.32 -1.55 -6.18
C LYS A 127 -45.97 -0.85 -6.18
N VAL A 128 -45.25 -0.95 -7.29
CA VAL A 128 -43.92 -0.35 -7.44
C VAL A 128 -44.04 1.18 -7.42
N PRO A 129 -43.40 1.88 -6.46
CA PRO A 129 -43.34 3.34 -6.45
C PRO A 129 -42.53 3.89 -7.62
N LEU A 130 -42.74 5.16 -7.97
CA LEU A 130 -41.93 5.83 -8.99
C LEU A 130 -40.50 6.02 -8.46
N ASN A 131 -39.50 5.61 -9.24
CA ASN A 131 -38.10 5.83 -8.89
C ASN A 131 -37.57 7.10 -9.59
N PRO A 132 -37.33 8.21 -8.86
CA PRO A 132 -36.86 9.46 -9.45
C PRO A 132 -35.39 9.41 -9.93
N GLU A 133 -34.65 8.35 -9.62
CA GLU A 133 -33.25 8.17 -10.02
C GLU A 133 -33.08 7.41 -11.35
N ALA A 134 -34.16 6.85 -11.91
CA ALA A 134 -34.12 6.15 -13.19
C ALA A 134 -34.12 7.14 -14.38
N GLU A 135 -33.46 6.78 -15.49
CA GLU A 135 -33.47 7.60 -16.73
C GLU A 135 -34.90 7.78 -17.28
N ASP A 136 -35.73 6.73 -17.20
CA ASP A 136 -37.16 6.78 -17.47
C ASP A 136 -37.93 6.16 -16.28
N PRO A 137 -38.39 6.99 -15.32
CA PRO A 137 -39.09 6.54 -14.13
C PRO A 137 -40.40 5.78 -14.41
N GLU A 138 -41.13 6.13 -15.46
CA GLU A 138 -42.42 5.50 -15.77
C GLU A 138 -42.24 4.15 -16.47
N ALA A 139 -41.30 4.08 -17.43
CA ALA A 139 -40.96 2.81 -18.08
C ALA A 139 -40.42 1.80 -17.06
N TYR A 140 -39.50 2.22 -16.18
CA TYR A 140 -38.96 1.38 -15.11
C TYR A 140 -40.05 0.85 -14.18
N ARG A 141 -40.97 1.73 -13.75
CA ARG A 141 -42.10 1.33 -12.91
C ARG A 141 -42.98 0.29 -13.60
N LYS A 142 -43.28 0.48 -14.89
CA LYS A 142 -44.12 -0.44 -15.66
C LYS A 142 -43.45 -1.81 -15.80
N GLU A 143 -42.16 -1.85 -16.12
CA GLU A 143 -41.40 -3.09 -16.27
C GLU A 143 -41.33 -3.88 -14.95
N GLU A 144 -41.01 -3.21 -13.83
CA GLU A 144 -40.95 -3.86 -12.52
C GLU A 144 -42.33 -4.33 -12.03
N GLN A 145 -43.39 -3.58 -12.36
CA GLN A 145 -44.76 -4.00 -12.06
C GLN A 145 -45.18 -5.20 -12.91
N GLU A 146 -44.76 -5.27 -14.18
CA GLU A 146 -45.03 -6.40 -15.07
C GLU A 146 -44.35 -7.69 -14.56
N LYS A 147 -43.13 -7.59 -14.00
CA LYS A 147 -42.46 -8.73 -13.34
C LYS A 147 -43.24 -9.26 -12.14
N ILE A 148 -43.84 -8.37 -11.34
CA ILE A 148 -44.70 -8.76 -10.21
C ILE A 148 -46.01 -9.39 -10.70
N ASP A 149 -46.66 -8.76 -11.69
CA ASP A 149 -47.97 -9.19 -12.17
C ASP A 149 -47.88 -10.54 -12.93
N SER A 150 -46.78 -10.78 -13.64
CA SER A 150 -46.48 -12.04 -14.34
C SER A 150 -45.96 -13.15 -13.44
N ALA A 151 -45.65 -12.88 -12.16
CA ALA A 151 -45.06 -13.87 -11.26
C ALA A 151 -45.98 -15.09 -11.05
N THR A 152 -45.40 -16.29 -11.22
CA THR A 152 -46.04 -17.59 -11.00
C THR A 152 -45.38 -18.34 -9.84
N PRO A 153 -46.09 -19.24 -9.14
CA PRO A 153 -45.49 -20.10 -8.13
C PRO A 153 -44.38 -20.96 -8.73
N LEU A 154 -43.33 -21.24 -7.95
CA LEU A 154 -42.30 -22.18 -8.35
C LEU A 154 -42.89 -23.58 -8.54
N THR A 155 -42.48 -24.28 -9.60
CA THR A 155 -42.85 -25.67 -9.82
C THR A 155 -42.13 -26.60 -8.83
N GLU A 156 -42.60 -27.84 -8.69
CA GLU A 156 -41.91 -28.84 -7.85
C GLU A 156 -40.46 -29.07 -8.31
N GLU A 157 -40.21 -29.01 -9.62
CA GLU A 157 -38.87 -29.11 -10.20
C GLU A 157 -37.98 -27.92 -9.80
N GLU A 158 -38.52 -26.69 -9.86
CA GLU A 158 -37.79 -25.48 -9.47
C GLU A 158 -37.52 -25.42 -7.96
N LEU A 159 -38.43 -25.96 -7.14
CA LEU A 159 -38.21 -26.11 -5.69
C LEU A 159 -37.05 -27.07 -5.39
N ALA A 160 -37.00 -28.22 -6.08
CA ALA A 160 -35.90 -29.16 -5.96
C ALA A 160 -34.57 -28.57 -6.48
N GLU A 161 -34.60 -27.84 -7.60
CA GLU A 161 -33.43 -27.11 -8.13
C GLU A 161 -32.91 -26.09 -7.11
N LYS A 162 -33.81 -25.30 -6.51
CA LYS A 162 -33.45 -24.33 -5.47
C LYS A 162 -32.77 -24.98 -4.27
N GLU A 163 -33.32 -26.09 -3.75
CA GLU A 163 -32.72 -26.80 -2.62
C GLU A 163 -31.32 -27.31 -2.94
N LYS A 164 -31.10 -27.80 -4.16
CA LYS A 164 -29.77 -28.21 -4.63
C LYS A 164 -28.80 -27.03 -4.73
N LEU A 165 -29.22 -25.92 -5.33
CA LEU A 165 -28.39 -24.72 -5.50
C LEU A 165 -28.01 -24.06 -4.17
N LEU A 166 -28.85 -24.20 -3.13
CA LEU A 166 -28.54 -23.75 -1.78
C LEU A 166 -27.42 -24.58 -1.11
N GLN A 167 -27.12 -25.78 -1.59
CA GLN A 167 -26.01 -26.60 -1.11
C GLN A 167 -24.70 -26.34 -1.85
N GLU A 168 -24.77 -25.77 -3.06
CA GLU A 168 -23.59 -25.52 -3.90
C GLU A 168 -22.81 -24.25 -3.51
N GLY A 169 -23.36 -23.41 -2.62
CA GLY A 169 -22.66 -22.24 -2.08
C GLY A 169 -21.95 -22.52 -0.76
N PHE A 170 -21.13 -21.56 -0.33
CA PHE A 170 -20.40 -21.63 0.92
C PHE A 170 -21.27 -21.17 2.09
N SER A 171 -22.32 -21.91 2.42
CA SER A 171 -23.27 -21.59 3.50
C SER A 171 -22.58 -21.43 4.86
N ASP A 172 -21.54 -22.21 5.10
CA ASP A 172 -20.83 -22.25 6.37
C ASP A 172 -19.81 -21.11 6.50
N TRP A 173 -19.60 -20.32 5.45
CA TRP A 173 -18.72 -19.16 5.48
C TRP A 173 -19.49 -17.94 5.92
N SER A 174 -19.15 -17.44 7.11
CA SER A 174 -19.70 -16.20 7.63
C SER A 174 -18.89 -14.99 7.14
N ARG A 175 -19.47 -13.79 7.29
CA ARG A 175 -18.77 -12.53 6.99
C ARG A 175 -17.49 -12.37 7.84
N ARG A 176 -17.45 -12.95 9.05
CA ARG A 176 -16.26 -12.96 9.90
C ARG A 176 -15.15 -13.80 9.28
N ASP A 177 -15.50 -15.01 8.82
CA ASP A 177 -14.54 -15.94 8.20
C ASP A 177 -14.00 -15.37 6.90
N PHE A 178 -14.87 -14.73 6.09
CA PHE A 178 -14.45 -14.01 4.89
C PHE A 178 -13.45 -12.89 5.20
N ASN A 179 -13.76 -12.03 6.18
CA ASN A 179 -12.86 -10.95 6.56
C ASN A 179 -11.53 -11.47 7.13
N GLN A 180 -11.56 -12.57 7.88
CA GLN A 180 -10.37 -13.26 8.36
C GLN A 180 -9.54 -13.81 7.20
N PHE A 181 -10.16 -14.50 6.24
CA PHE A 181 -9.49 -14.99 5.04
C PHE A 181 -8.82 -13.86 4.25
N VAL A 182 -9.52 -12.74 3.99
CA VAL A 182 -8.96 -11.58 3.30
C VAL A 182 -7.78 -10.97 4.08
N ARG A 183 -7.87 -10.89 5.41
CA ARG A 183 -6.77 -10.42 6.28
C ARG A 183 -5.55 -11.33 6.14
N LEU A 184 -5.74 -12.65 6.21
CA LEU A 184 -4.67 -13.64 6.11
C LEU A 184 -4.02 -13.65 4.72
N CYS A 185 -4.80 -13.50 3.65
CA CYS A 185 -4.27 -13.30 2.30
C CYS A 185 -3.36 -12.07 2.22
N GLY A 186 -3.66 -10.99 2.94
CA GLY A 186 -2.78 -9.83 3.03
C GLY A 186 -1.54 -10.04 3.92
N GLU A 187 -1.62 -10.90 4.93
CA GLU A 187 -0.55 -11.13 5.91
C GLU A 187 0.53 -12.10 5.41
N TYR A 188 0.10 -13.19 4.76
CA TYR A 188 0.96 -14.24 4.19
C TYR A 188 1.20 -14.08 2.69
N GLY A 189 0.29 -13.40 1.98
CA GLY A 189 0.30 -13.27 0.53
C GLY A 189 -0.59 -14.31 -0.13
N ARG A 190 -1.07 -14.03 -1.35
CA ARG A 190 -2.01 -14.90 -2.08
C ARG A 190 -1.50 -16.32 -2.37
N ASP A 191 -0.18 -16.48 -2.47
CA ASP A 191 0.44 -17.74 -2.88
C ASP A 191 0.66 -18.71 -1.71
N ASP A 192 0.73 -18.20 -0.48
CA ASP A 192 1.00 -19.01 0.72
C ASP A 192 -0.30 -19.52 1.35
N VAL A 193 -1.02 -20.32 0.58
CA VAL A 193 -2.31 -20.92 0.98
C VAL A 193 -2.13 -21.85 2.18
N ASP A 194 -0.98 -22.50 2.32
CA ASP A 194 -0.69 -23.43 3.42
C ASP A 194 -0.65 -22.72 4.78
N SER A 195 -0.07 -21.52 4.84
CA SER A 195 -0.10 -20.69 6.05
C SER A 195 -1.50 -20.16 6.34
N ILE A 196 -2.24 -19.75 5.30
CA ILE A 196 -3.63 -19.27 5.43
C ILE A 196 -4.52 -20.37 6.01
N CYS A 197 -4.45 -21.61 5.48
CA CYS A 197 -5.24 -22.75 5.94
C CYS A 197 -5.06 -23.05 7.43
N LYS A 198 -3.88 -22.80 8.00
CA LYS A 198 -3.58 -23.09 9.41
C LYS A 198 -4.14 -22.05 10.37
N GLU A 199 -4.35 -20.81 9.91
CA GLU A 199 -4.80 -19.69 10.76
C GLU A 199 -6.28 -19.33 10.57
N VAL A 200 -6.97 -19.91 9.57
CA VAL A 200 -8.43 -19.79 9.49
C VAL A 200 -9.07 -20.61 10.60
N GLU A 201 -9.73 -19.93 11.53
CA GLU A 201 -10.41 -20.56 12.65
C GLU A 201 -11.70 -21.26 12.19
N GLY A 202 -11.95 -22.48 12.68
CA GLY A 202 -13.22 -23.17 12.47
C GLY A 202 -13.46 -23.73 11.05
N LYS A 203 -12.44 -23.75 10.19
CA LYS A 203 -12.47 -24.40 8.87
C LYS A 203 -11.34 -25.40 8.72
N THR A 204 -11.61 -26.45 7.95
CA THR A 204 -10.62 -27.45 7.57
C THR A 204 -9.74 -26.93 6.43
N GLU A 205 -8.53 -27.48 6.27
CA GLU A 205 -7.63 -27.06 5.20
C GLU A 205 -8.26 -27.25 3.80
N GLU A 206 -9.05 -28.31 3.61
CA GLU A 206 -9.73 -28.60 2.35
C GLU A 206 -10.80 -27.55 2.01
N GLU A 207 -11.62 -27.16 3.00
CA GLU A 207 -12.63 -26.10 2.84
C GLU A 207 -11.99 -24.76 2.49
N VAL A 208 -10.88 -24.41 3.14
CA VAL A 208 -10.18 -23.15 2.87
C VAL A 208 -9.58 -23.15 1.47
N ARG A 209 -9.01 -24.26 1.00
CA ARG A 209 -8.48 -24.37 -0.38
C ARG A 209 -9.59 -24.29 -1.43
N ALA A 210 -10.70 -24.99 -1.21
CA ALA A 210 -11.85 -24.94 -2.10
C ALA A 210 -12.42 -23.52 -2.19
N TYR A 211 -12.59 -22.86 -1.05
CA TYR A 211 -13.02 -21.46 -0.98
C TYR A 211 -12.02 -20.51 -1.65
N ALA A 212 -10.73 -20.64 -1.37
CA ALA A 212 -9.69 -19.79 -1.96
C ALA A 212 -9.69 -19.87 -3.49
N LYS A 213 -9.84 -21.08 -4.05
CA LYS A 213 -9.94 -21.28 -5.50
C LYS A 213 -11.14 -20.51 -6.09
N VAL A 214 -12.33 -20.72 -5.53
CA VAL A 214 -13.56 -20.04 -6.01
C VAL A 214 -13.49 -18.54 -5.80
N PHE A 215 -12.96 -18.08 -4.66
CA PHE A 215 -12.73 -16.67 -4.38
C PHE A 215 -11.90 -16.02 -5.49
N TRP A 216 -10.75 -16.61 -5.85
CA TRP A 216 -9.91 -16.01 -6.90
C TRP A 216 -10.56 -16.08 -8.29
N GLU A 217 -11.30 -17.13 -8.61
CA GLU A 217 -12.00 -17.27 -9.89
C GLU A 217 -13.18 -16.30 -10.02
N ARG A 218 -13.97 -16.11 -8.94
CA ARG A 218 -15.24 -15.37 -8.93
C ARG A 218 -15.20 -14.07 -8.13
N ARG A 219 -14.02 -13.55 -7.76
CA ARG A 219 -13.86 -12.29 -6.99
C ARG A 219 -14.60 -11.11 -7.61
N GLU A 220 -14.78 -11.10 -8.93
CA GLU A 220 -15.48 -10.02 -9.66
C GLU A 220 -16.96 -9.87 -9.27
N GLU A 221 -17.56 -10.89 -8.65
CA GLU A 221 -18.94 -10.87 -8.16
C GLU A 221 -19.09 -10.17 -6.79
N LEU A 222 -17.98 -9.86 -6.11
CA LEU A 222 -18.01 -9.20 -4.82
C LEU A 222 -18.32 -7.71 -4.98
N THR A 223 -19.29 -7.23 -4.21
CA THR A 223 -19.68 -5.81 -4.18
C THR A 223 -18.52 -4.90 -3.78
N ASP A 224 -17.69 -5.34 -2.82
CA ASP A 224 -16.56 -4.61 -2.25
C ASP A 224 -15.19 -5.03 -2.84
N LEU A 225 -15.14 -5.57 -4.06
CA LEU A 225 -13.90 -6.10 -4.66
C LEU A 225 -12.72 -5.12 -4.58
N ASP A 226 -12.94 -3.86 -4.95
CA ASP A 226 -11.89 -2.83 -4.97
C ASP A 226 -11.24 -2.67 -3.58
N ARG A 227 -12.04 -2.72 -2.52
CA ARG A 227 -11.58 -2.63 -1.13
C ARG A 227 -10.84 -3.88 -0.70
N VAL A 228 -11.39 -5.06 -1.04
CA VAL A 228 -10.80 -6.37 -0.70
C VAL A 228 -9.43 -6.52 -1.34
N MET A 229 -9.32 -6.23 -2.64
CA MET A 229 -8.06 -6.31 -3.37
C MET A 229 -7.04 -5.31 -2.83
N ALA A 230 -7.44 -4.07 -2.51
CA ALA A 230 -6.54 -3.08 -1.93
C ALA A 230 -5.94 -3.53 -0.58
N ILE A 231 -6.69 -4.28 0.24
CA ILE A 231 -6.17 -4.84 1.50
C ILE A 231 -5.11 -5.90 1.21
N ILE A 232 -5.39 -6.82 0.28
CA ILE A 232 -4.48 -7.92 -0.07
C ILE A 232 -3.20 -7.36 -0.71
N GLU A 233 -3.32 -6.50 -1.72
CA GLU A 233 -2.19 -5.91 -2.43
C GLU A 233 -1.32 -5.06 -1.50
N LYS A 234 -1.92 -4.29 -0.59
CA LYS A 234 -1.16 -3.52 0.41
C LYS A 234 -0.43 -4.45 1.39
N GLY A 235 -1.03 -5.57 1.74
CA GLY A 235 -0.39 -6.62 2.53
C GLY A 235 0.83 -7.22 1.81
N GLU A 236 0.65 -7.62 0.56
CA GLU A 236 1.70 -8.17 -0.29
C GLU A 236 2.85 -7.18 -0.54
N GLN A 237 2.54 -5.89 -0.73
CA GLN A 237 3.56 -4.85 -0.84
C GLN A 237 4.42 -4.76 0.44
N LYS A 238 3.82 -4.94 1.63
CA LYS A 238 4.59 -5.00 2.88
C LYS A 238 5.47 -6.25 2.96
N ILE A 239 4.95 -7.42 2.55
CA ILE A 239 5.73 -8.67 2.52
C ILE A 239 6.91 -8.52 1.56
N GLN A 240 6.67 -7.99 0.36
CA GLN A 240 7.70 -7.76 -0.63
C GLN A 240 8.74 -6.74 -0.12
N ARG A 241 8.30 -5.62 0.45
CA ARG A 241 9.19 -4.63 1.07
C ARG A 241 10.08 -5.25 2.14
N ARG A 242 9.55 -6.13 2.99
CA ARG A 242 10.33 -6.85 4.01
C ARG A 242 11.41 -7.75 3.37
N LYS A 243 11.05 -8.51 2.34
CA LYS A 243 11.99 -9.36 1.58
C LYS A 243 13.09 -8.53 0.92
N ASP A 244 12.74 -7.40 0.31
CA ASP A 244 13.69 -6.51 -0.37
C ASP A 244 14.68 -5.88 0.61
N ILE A 245 14.21 -5.38 1.76
CA ILE A 245 15.07 -4.84 2.82
C ILE A 245 16.05 -5.91 3.33
N LYS A 246 15.55 -7.12 3.61
CA LYS A 246 16.39 -8.23 4.06
C LYS A 246 17.49 -8.54 3.05
N ARG A 247 17.13 -8.62 1.76
CA ARG A 247 18.10 -8.85 0.67
C ARG A 247 19.12 -7.71 0.57
N ALA A 248 18.67 -6.46 0.65
CA ALA A 248 19.53 -5.29 0.53
C ALA A 248 20.55 -5.20 1.68
N LEU A 249 20.10 -5.48 2.92
CA LEU A 249 20.98 -5.53 4.08
C LEU A 249 21.98 -6.69 3.98
N GLU A 250 21.52 -7.90 3.63
CA GLU A 250 22.41 -9.06 3.45
C GLU A 250 23.49 -8.78 2.39
N ALA A 251 23.10 -8.25 1.23
CA ALA A 251 24.04 -7.88 0.18
C ALA A 251 25.06 -6.86 0.68
N LYS A 252 24.63 -5.84 1.42
CA LYS A 252 25.53 -4.84 2.01
C LYS A 252 26.49 -5.46 3.03
N MET A 253 26.01 -6.32 3.92
CA MET A 253 26.84 -6.99 4.94
C MET A 253 27.89 -7.90 4.32
N SER A 254 27.53 -8.63 3.27
CA SER A 254 28.42 -9.59 2.59
C SER A 254 29.67 -8.94 1.96
N ARG A 255 29.65 -7.62 1.72
CA ARG A 255 30.80 -6.87 1.18
C ARG A 255 31.92 -6.66 2.20
N TYR A 256 31.65 -6.86 3.49
CA TYR A 256 32.60 -6.57 4.56
C TYR A 256 32.92 -7.82 5.38
N ARG A 257 34.20 -8.03 5.69
CA ARG A 257 34.61 -9.15 6.55
C ARG A 257 34.20 -8.92 8.01
N SER A 258 34.25 -7.66 8.46
CA SER A 258 33.84 -7.22 9.80
C SER A 258 32.93 -5.98 9.70
N PRO A 259 31.62 -6.17 9.47
CA PRO A 259 30.70 -5.07 9.19
C PRO A 259 30.65 -4.00 10.30
N PHE A 260 30.66 -4.42 11.58
CA PHE A 260 30.64 -3.49 12.73
C PHE A 260 31.82 -2.50 12.77
N HIS A 261 32.93 -2.80 12.10
CA HIS A 261 34.10 -1.92 12.06
C HIS A 261 34.32 -1.31 10.68
N GLN A 262 33.93 -2.00 9.61
CA GLN A 262 34.33 -1.65 8.24
C GLN A 262 33.19 -1.11 7.36
N LEU A 263 31.93 -1.39 7.70
CA LEU A 263 30.78 -1.01 6.87
C LEU A 263 30.66 0.51 6.73
N HIS A 264 30.88 1.01 5.52
CA HIS A 264 30.73 2.42 5.19
C HIS A 264 29.38 2.66 4.49
N ILE A 265 28.69 3.76 4.85
CA ILE A 265 27.41 4.15 4.26
C ILE A 265 27.64 5.34 3.34
N VAL A 266 27.15 5.22 2.10
CA VAL A 266 27.19 6.31 1.12
C VAL A 266 25.98 7.22 1.35
N TYR A 267 26.23 8.39 1.96
CA TYR A 267 25.14 9.29 2.38
C TYR A 267 24.62 10.24 1.29
N GLY A 268 25.46 10.59 0.31
CA GLY A 268 25.20 11.71 -0.59
C GLY A 268 24.86 12.99 0.18
N THR A 269 23.75 13.63 -0.17
CA THR A 269 23.25 14.84 0.51
C THR A 269 22.46 14.57 1.80
N ASN A 270 22.21 13.30 2.15
CA ASN A 270 21.23 12.89 3.17
C ASN A 270 21.86 12.43 4.51
N LYS A 271 23.12 12.79 4.82
CA LYS A 271 23.76 12.37 6.09
C LYS A 271 23.02 12.90 7.33
N GLY A 272 22.55 14.14 7.25
CA GLY A 272 22.08 14.88 8.42
C GLY A 272 23.23 15.32 9.34
N LYS A 273 22.91 16.08 10.39
CA LYS A 273 23.92 16.60 11.34
C LYS A 273 23.99 15.83 12.67
N ASN A 274 23.02 14.95 12.94
CA ASN A 274 22.79 14.45 14.30
C ASN A 274 23.49 13.12 14.56
N TYR A 275 23.42 12.18 13.61
CA TYR A 275 24.00 10.86 13.76
C TYR A 275 25.41 10.80 13.18
N THR A 276 26.33 10.16 13.90
CA THR A 276 27.65 9.87 13.37
C THR A 276 27.65 8.60 12.52
N GLU A 277 28.71 8.41 11.74
CA GLU A 277 28.85 7.22 10.90
C GLU A 277 29.07 5.95 11.72
N GLU A 278 29.67 6.06 12.91
CA GLU A 278 29.84 4.95 13.83
C GLU A 278 28.49 4.49 14.40
N GLU A 279 27.63 5.44 14.79
CA GLU A 279 26.27 5.16 15.24
C GLU A 279 25.45 4.49 14.13
N ASP A 280 25.43 5.05 12.93
CA ASP A 280 24.66 4.50 11.81
C ASP A 280 25.11 3.08 11.42
N ARG A 281 26.43 2.85 11.43
CA ARG A 281 27.02 1.53 11.21
C ARG A 281 26.52 0.52 12.23
N PHE A 282 26.53 0.90 13.51
CA PHE A 282 26.02 0.05 14.58
C PHE A 282 24.53 -0.24 14.40
N LEU A 283 23.71 0.77 14.08
CA LEU A 283 22.27 0.60 13.85
C LEU A 283 22.00 -0.43 12.76
N ILE A 284 22.65 -0.29 11.60
CA ILE A 284 22.45 -1.20 10.46
C ILE A 284 22.99 -2.61 10.74
N CYS A 285 24.15 -2.72 11.39
CA CYS A 285 24.71 -4.03 11.77
C CYS A 285 23.84 -4.74 12.82
N MET A 286 23.32 -4.00 13.80
CA MET A 286 22.45 -4.57 14.82
C MET A 286 21.08 -4.95 14.25
N LEU A 287 20.52 -4.13 13.36
CA LEU A 287 19.26 -4.41 12.66
C LEU A 287 19.33 -5.68 11.82
N HIS A 288 20.46 -5.92 11.14
CA HIS A 288 20.70 -7.18 10.42
C HIS A 288 20.85 -8.35 11.39
N LYS A 289 21.66 -8.19 12.45
CA LYS A 289 21.91 -9.25 13.45
C LYS A 289 20.64 -9.71 14.17
N LEU A 290 19.76 -8.79 14.54
CA LEU A 290 18.51 -9.10 15.26
C LEU A 290 17.36 -9.52 14.34
N SER A 291 17.58 -9.48 13.02
CA SER A 291 16.58 -9.65 11.97
C SER A 291 15.51 -8.55 11.98
N PHE A 292 15.48 -7.78 10.90
CA PHE A 292 14.55 -6.66 10.68
C PHE A 292 13.06 -6.99 10.91
N ASP A 293 12.65 -8.25 10.71
CA ASP A 293 11.26 -8.70 10.74
C ASP A 293 10.78 -9.14 12.14
N ARG A 294 11.61 -9.03 13.19
CA ARG A 294 11.17 -9.29 14.56
C ARG A 294 10.29 -8.16 15.08
N GLU A 295 9.25 -8.55 15.80
CA GLU A 295 8.46 -7.62 16.62
C GLU A 295 9.37 -6.96 17.67
N ASN A 296 9.23 -5.65 17.87
CA ASN A 296 10.03 -4.85 18.82
C ASN A 296 11.55 -4.79 18.55
N VAL A 297 12.00 -5.07 17.33
CA VAL A 297 13.44 -5.00 16.96
C VAL A 297 14.12 -3.69 17.36
N TYR A 298 13.42 -2.56 17.30
CA TYR A 298 13.98 -1.25 17.63
C TYR A 298 14.15 -1.02 19.15
N ASP A 299 13.35 -1.67 19.98
CA ASP A 299 13.53 -1.68 21.44
C ASP A 299 14.70 -2.58 21.85
N GLU A 300 14.89 -3.70 21.14
CA GLU A 300 16.08 -4.54 21.30
C GLU A 300 17.35 -3.78 20.87
N ILE A 301 17.34 -3.09 19.72
CA ILE A 301 18.45 -2.22 19.28
C ILE A 301 18.73 -1.15 20.33
N ARG A 302 17.70 -0.50 20.88
CA ARG A 302 17.86 0.49 21.95
C ARG A 302 18.57 -0.09 23.17
N THR A 303 18.20 -1.31 23.57
CA THR A 303 18.85 -2.01 24.68
C THR A 303 20.29 -2.35 24.33
N ALA A 304 20.56 -2.81 23.11
CA ALA A 304 21.91 -3.10 22.63
C ALA A 304 22.81 -1.86 22.63
N ILE A 305 22.30 -0.69 22.23
CA ILE A 305 23.01 0.59 22.28
C ILE A 305 23.41 0.94 23.72
N ARG A 306 22.50 0.76 24.69
CA ARG A 306 22.78 1.08 26.10
C ARG A 306 23.88 0.20 26.70
N ASN A 307 23.92 -1.06 26.27
CA ASN A 307 24.88 -2.06 26.73
C ASN A 307 26.22 -2.02 25.98
N ALA A 308 26.28 -1.37 24.81
CA ALA A 308 27.51 -1.28 24.03
C ALA A 308 28.52 -0.32 24.68
N PRO A 309 29.74 -0.78 25.02
CA PRO A 309 30.75 0.05 25.67
C PRO A 309 31.21 1.24 24.82
N GLN A 310 31.19 1.13 23.48
CA GLN A 310 31.55 2.24 22.58
C GLN A 310 30.64 3.47 22.74
N PHE A 311 29.39 3.28 23.17
CA PHE A 311 28.44 4.37 23.44
C PHE A 311 28.35 4.71 24.93
N ARG A 312 29.40 4.42 25.71
CA ARG A 312 29.41 4.67 27.16
C ARG A 312 29.16 6.14 27.50
N PHE A 313 29.73 7.05 26.70
CA PHE A 313 29.66 8.51 26.85
C PHE A 313 28.79 9.19 25.79
N ASP A 314 28.32 8.45 24.78
CA ASP A 314 27.42 8.98 23.77
C ASP A 314 25.99 9.03 24.32
N TRP A 315 25.64 10.19 24.87
CA TRP A 315 24.30 10.42 25.42
C TRP A 315 23.25 10.63 24.31
N PHE A 316 23.67 11.09 23.14
CA PHE A 316 22.75 11.34 22.03
C PHE A 316 22.11 10.03 21.58
N ILE A 317 22.91 9.03 21.20
CA ILE A 317 22.39 7.75 20.71
C ILE A 317 21.63 6.97 21.80
N LYS A 318 22.07 7.08 23.07
CA LYS A 318 21.40 6.45 24.22
C LYS A 318 20.05 7.07 24.57
N SER A 319 19.88 8.37 24.32
CA SER A 319 18.63 9.08 24.60
C SER A 319 17.54 8.82 23.55
N ARG A 320 17.88 8.29 22.38
CA ARG A 320 16.92 8.03 21.31
C ARG A 320 15.84 7.03 21.72
N THR A 321 14.62 7.30 21.26
CA THR A 321 13.47 6.38 21.38
C THR A 321 13.49 5.33 20.28
N ALA A 322 12.79 4.20 20.48
CA ALA A 322 12.68 3.16 19.45
C ALA A 322 12.12 3.70 18.12
N LEU A 323 11.15 4.62 18.19
CA LEU A 323 10.56 5.26 17.01
C LEU A 323 11.57 6.15 16.26
N GLU A 324 12.43 6.88 16.97
CA GLU A 324 13.48 7.69 16.35
C GLU A 324 14.57 6.82 15.70
N LEU A 325 14.95 5.73 16.37
CA LEU A 325 15.88 4.74 15.82
C LEU A 325 15.29 4.06 14.58
N GLN A 326 14.00 3.73 14.59
CA GLN A 326 13.27 3.20 13.43
C GLN A 326 13.31 4.18 12.25
N ARG A 327 13.00 5.47 12.48
CA ARG A 327 13.08 6.49 11.44
C ARG A 327 14.49 6.60 10.86
N ARG A 328 15.53 6.58 11.71
CA ARG A 328 16.92 6.62 11.24
C ARG A 328 17.26 5.38 10.41
N CYS A 329 16.92 4.19 10.89
CA CYS A 329 17.14 2.94 10.16
C CYS A 329 16.43 2.93 8.80
N ASN A 330 15.20 3.41 8.70
CA ASN A 330 14.48 3.52 7.42
C ASN A 330 15.22 4.42 6.41
N THR A 331 15.79 5.55 6.87
CA THR A 331 16.61 6.41 6.03
C THR A 331 17.87 5.70 5.57
N LEU A 332 18.57 5.00 6.47
CA LEU A 332 19.80 4.26 6.15
C LEU A 332 19.53 3.10 5.18
N ILE A 333 18.43 2.37 5.36
CA ILE A 333 17.96 1.34 4.43
C ILE A 333 17.76 1.93 3.04
N THR A 334 17.09 3.08 2.93
CA THR A 334 16.87 3.75 1.64
C THR A 334 18.18 4.12 0.95
N LEU A 335 19.21 4.52 1.72
CA LEU A 335 20.54 4.81 1.18
C LEU A 335 21.22 3.53 0.67
N ILE A 336 21.14 2.44 1.43
CA ILE A 336 21.71 1.13 1.04
C ILE A 336 21.01 0.57 -0.19
N GLU A 337 19.68 0.73 -0.30
CA GLU A 337 18.92 0.30 -1.47
C GLU A 337 19.35 1.05 -2.73
N LYS A 338 19.54 2.38 -2.64
CA LYS A 338 20.07 3.19 -3.74
C LYS A 338 21.49 2.78 -4.13
N GLU A 339 22.37 2.62 -3.14
CA GLU A 339 23.75 2.16 -3.38
C GLU A 339 23.77 0.79 -4.08
N ASN A 340 22.90 -0.14 -3.68
CA ASN A 340 22.81 -1.45 -4.31
C ASN A 340 22.32 -1.36 -5.76
N GLN A 341 21.31 -0.52 -6.03
CA GLN A 341 20.81 -0.29 -7.39
C GLN A 341 21.90 0.28 -8.32
N GLU A 342 22.64 1.28 -7.85
CA GLU A 342 23.75 1.89 -8.60
C GLU A 342 24.84 0.85 -8.93
N LEU A 343 25.22 0.02 -7.96
CA LEU A 343 26.21 -1.04 -8.16
C LEU A 343 25.72 -2.12 -9.13
N GLU A 344 24.46 -2.54 -9.03
CA GLU A 344 23.86 -3.50 -9.96
C GLU A 344 23.82 -2.97 -11.40
N GLU A 345 23.53 -1.67 -11.57
CA GLU A 345 23.58 -1.03 -12.89
C GLU A 345 25.00 -0.96 -13.45
N GLU A 346 25.99 -0.64 -12.61
CA GLU A 346 27.39 -0.62 -13.01
C GLU A 346 27.87 -2.01 -13.42
N GLU A 347 27.52 -3.05 -12.66
CA GLU A 347 27.83 -4.44 -13.03
C GLU A 347 27.18 -4.85 -14.36
N LYS A 348 25.91 -4.47 -14.58
CA LYS A 348 25.22 -4.70 -15.87
C LYS A 348 25.92 -3.97 -17.02
N LYS A 349 26.35 -2.73 -16.82
CA LYS A 349 27.10 -1.95 -17.82
C LYS A 349 28.48 -2.57 -18.10
N GLN A 350 29.17 -3.08 -17.08
CA GLN A 350 30.46 -3.76 -17.24
C GLN A 350 30.31 -5.11 -17.95
N ARG A 351 29.29 -5.90 -17.64
CA ARG A 351 28.98 -7.16 -18.33
C ARG A 351 28.64 -6.94 -19.81
N LYS A 352 27.93 -5.86 -20.15
CA LYS A 352 27.65 -5.47 -21.54
C LYS A 352 28.87 -4.97 -22.31
N ARG A 353 29.94 -4.54 -21.63
CA ARG A 353 31.16 -4.01 -22.27
C ARG A 353 32.17 -5.09 -22.70
N GLY A 354 31.93 -6.37 -22.40
CA GLY A 354 32.79 -7.49 -22.78
C GLY A 354 34.21 -7.42 -22.19
N PRO A 355 34.97 -8.54 -22.16
CA PRO A 355 36.35 -8.51 -21.68
C PRO A 355 37.19 -7.70 -22.67
N LYS A 356 37.61 -6.49 -22.29
CA LYS A 356 38.69 -5.80 -22.99
C LYS A 356 39.97 -6.62 -22.81
N VAL A 357 40.31 -7.41 -23.80
CA VAL A 357 41.63 -8.01 -23.95
C VAL A 357 42.64 -6.86 -23.91
N LYS A 358 43.35 -6.74 -22.79
CA LYS A 358 44.54 -5.89 -22.70
C LYS A 358 45.61 -6.54 -23.57
N VAL A 359 45.69 -6.14 -24.84
CA VAL A 359 46.90 -6.33 -25.63
C VAL A 359 47.92 -5.36 -25.08
N THR A 360 48.83 -5.87 -24.24
CA THR A 360 50.03 -5.18 -23.80
C THR A 360 50.93 -4.96 -25.02
N VAL A 361 50.82 -3.78 -25.65
CA VAL A 361 51.83 -3.30 -26.59
C VAL A 361 52.85 -2.50 -25.78
N THR A 362 54.01 -3.12 -25.55
CA THR A 362 55.23 -2.48 -25.05
C THR A 362 55.61 -1.27 -25.93
N PRO A 363 55.94 -0.09 -25.37
CA PRO A 363 56.41 1.03 -26.17
C PRO A 363 57.92 0.91 -26.39
N GLN A 364 58.34 0.64 -27.64
CA GLN A 364 59.75 0.75 -28.03
C GLN A 364 60.02 2.16 -28.57
N ARG A 365 60.92 2.87 -27.88
CA ARG A 365 61.52 4.16 -28.26
C ARG A 365 62.13 4.07 -29.67
N VAL A 366 61.80 5.03 -30.53
CA VAL A 366 62.47 5.24 -31.82
C VAL A 366 63.45 6.40 -31.67
N SER A 367 64.75 6.12 -31.78
CA SER A 367 65.81 7.11 -31.94
C SER A 367 65.99 7.47 -33.41
N THR A 368 66.00 8.76 -33.71
CA THR A 368 66.34 9.36 -35.00
C THR A 368 67.85 9.33 -35.25
N GLY A 369 68.26 9.12 -36.51
CA GLY A 369 69.62 9.43 -36.96
C GLY A 369 70.18 8.52 -38.05
N GLN A 370 69.99 8.91 -39.32
CA GLN A 370 70.65 8.34 -40.50
C GLN A 370 72.16 8.58 -40.49
N LYS A 371 72.95 7.57 -40.89
CA LYS A 371 74.00 7.73 -41.93
C LYS A 371 74.47 6.38 -42.48
N ARG A 372 74.56 6.36 -43.82
CA ARG A 372 75.02 5.27 -44.71
C ARG A 372 76.51 4.96 -44.53
N LYS A 373 76.90 3.68 -44.65
CA LYS A 373 77.75 3.14 -45.74
C LYS A 373 78.15 1.67 -45.53
N ALA A 374 78.14 0.95 -46.66
CA ALA A 374 78.92 -0.21 -47.12
C ALA A 374 78.99 -1.46 -46.21
N GLU A 375 78.45 -2.63 -46.58
CA GLU A 375 78.80 -3.60 -47.64
C GLU A 375 79.71 -4.74 -47.13
N THR A 376 79.39 -5.96 -47.56
CA THR A 376 80.07 -7.27 -47.33
C THR A 376 79.90 -7.86 -45.92
N GLY A 377 79.59 -9.13 -45.68
CA GLY A 377 79.39 -10.32 -46.51
C GLY A 377 79.53 -11.54 -45.57
N ALA A 378 78.73 -12.59 -45.82
CA ALA A 378 78.95 -13.97 -45.33
C ALA A 378 78.90 -14.18 -43.80
N GLU A 379 78.58 -15.33 -43.22
CA GLU A 379 77.95 -16.58 -43.59
C GLU A 379 77.69 -17.32 -42.25
N SER A 380 76.79 -18.30 -42.29
CA SER A 380 76.90 -19.54 -41.51
C SER A 380 76.68 -19.51 -39.98
N ALA A 381 75.48 -20.02 -39.65
CA ALA A 381 75.30 -21.30 -38.97
C ALA A 381 75.36 -21.42 -37.44
N ARG A 382 74.36 -22.18 -36.97
CA ARG A 382 74.38 -23.24 -35.93
C ARG A 382 74.88 -22.79 -34.55
N GLY A 383 74.11 -22.89 -33.48
CA GLY A 383 73.10 -23.90 -33.17
C GLY A 383 73.35 -24.41 -31.75
N ARG A 384 72.31 -24.98 -31.12
CA ARG A 384 72.32 -25.80 -29.88
C ARG A 384 72.98 -25.15 -28.64
N GLY A 385 72.30 -24.91 -27.54
CA GLY A 385 71.34 -25.80 -26.86
C GLY A 385 72.00 -26.43 -25.63
N LYS A 386 71.52 -26.08 -24.43
CA LYS A 386 71.49 -26.85 -23.16
C LYS A 386 71.15 -25.86 -22.03
N LYS A 387 69.98 -25.96 -21.41
CA LYS A 387 69.55 -26.85 -20.30
C LYS A 387 70.33 -26.70 -18.99
N ARG A 388 69.52 -26.71 -17.91
CA ARG A 388 69.79 -26.75 -16.45
C ARG A 388 70.04 -25.36 -15.88
N LYS A 389 69.63 -25.02 -14.66
CA LYS A 389 68.92 -25.58 -13.48
C LYS A 389 68.72 -24.27 -12.66
N THR A 390 67.69 -24.00 -11.90
CA THR A 390 66.94 -24.75 -10.87
C THR A 390 65.80 -23.83 -10.49
#